data_AF-A0A434L9S1-F1
#
_entry.id   AF-A0A434L9S1-F1
#
_cell.length_a   1.000
_cell.length_b   1.000
_cell.length_c   1.000
_cell.angle_alpha   90.00
_cell.angle_beta   90.00
_cell.angle_gamma   90.00
#
_symmetry.space_group_name_H-M   'P 1'
#
loop_
_entity.id
_entity.type
_entity.pdbx_description
1 polymer ?
#
loop_
_entity_poly.entity_id
_entity_poly.type
_entity_poly.pdbx_seq_one_letter_code
_entity_poly.pdbx_strand_id
1 'polypeptide(L)'
;MSTESAPVPKSGVAEDVQQGPRVAVSALVTNLREYGLILALIAIMVFFQYTTSGTLFKPVNLSNLVQQNSFIIVMALGMLLVIVSGHIDLSVGSVAGFI
;
A
#
# COMPACT_ATOMS: atom_id res chain seq x y z
N MET A 1 -47.27 28.21 -42.64
CA MET A 1 -46.15 28.79 -41.88
C MET A 1 -46.77 29.45 -40.66
N SER A 2 -46.78 28.72 -39.55
CA SER A 2 -47.52 29.07 -38.32
C SER A 2 -46.58 28.96 -37.13
N THR A 3 -46.54 30.06 -36.39
CA THR A 3 -46.03 30.33 -35.04
C THR A 3 -45.80 29.14 -34.11
N GLU A 4 -44.60 29.07 -33.50
CA GLU A 4 -44.45 28.74 -32.08
C GLU A 4 -43.16 29.38 -31.54
N SER A 5 -43.32 30.51 -30.86
CA SER A 5 -42.34 31.09 -29.96
C SER A 5 -42.52 30.43 -28.59
N ALA A 6 -41.66 29.47 -28.25
CA ALA A 6 -41.55 29.00 -26.87
C ALA A 6 -40.57 29.93 -26.11
N PRO A 7 -40.97 30.49 -24.95
CA PRO A 7 -40.07 31.26 -24.12
C PRO A 7 -39.14 30.30 -23.36
N VAL A 8 -37.83 30.53 -23.44
CA VAL A 8 -36.84 29.77 -22.67
C VAL A 8 -37.03 30.09 -21.17
N PRO A 9 -37.31 29.10 -20.30
CA PRO A 9 -37.49 29.35 -18.88
C PRO A 9 -36.16 29.75 -18.24
N LYS A 10 -36.06 30.98 -17.75
CA LYS A 10 -35.07 31.32 -16.71
C LYS A 10 -35.64 30.90 -15.37
N SER A 11 -35.41 29.64 -14.99
CA SER A 11 -35.61 29.20 -13.62
C SER A 11 -34.28 29.35 -12.89
N GLY A 12 -34.18 30.41 -12.08
CA GLY A 12 -33.32 30.33 -10.91
C GLY A 12 -33.81 29.23 -9.99
N VAL A 13 -32.89 28.63 -9.24
CA VAL A 13 -32.98 28.15 -7.85
C VAL A 13 -31.97 27.04 -7.67
N ALA A 14 -31.05 27.29 -6.73
CA ALA A 14 -30.18 26.34 -6.04
C ALA A 14 -29.11 25.65 -6.93
N GLU A 15 -27.86 25.53 -6.55
CA GLU A 15 -27.33 25.32 -5.21
C GLU A 15 -26.00 26.08 -5.07
N ASP A 16 -25.91 26.83 -3.98
CA ASP A 16 -24.67 27.02 -3.27
C ASP A 16 -24.06 25.63 -2.99
N VAL A 17 -23.23 25.10 -3.89
CA VAL A 17 -22.37 23.96 -3.56
C VAL A 17 -21.23 24.52 -2.75
N GLN A 18 -21.57 24.75 -1.48
CA GLN A 18 -20.67 25.04 -0.40
C GLN A 18 -19.40 24.22 -0.57
N GLN A 19 -18.33 24.89 -1.00
CA GLN A 19 -16.97 24.36 -1.05
C GLN A 19 -16.48 24.20 0.39
N GLY A 20 -17.05 23.22 1.10
CA GLY A 20 -16.54 22.75 2.38
C GLY A 20 -15.17 22.06 2.22
N PRO A 21 -14.54 21.57 3.31
CA PRO A 21 -13.10 21.31 3.43
C PRO A 21 -12.53 20.12 2.60
N ARG A 22 -12.98 19.94 1.36
CA ARG A 22 -12.53 18.89 0.43
C ARG A 22 -11.02 18.95 0.20
N VAL A 23 -10.41 20.13 0.31
CA VAL A 23 -8.96 20.31 0.21
C VAL A 23 -8.21 19.68 1.40
N ALA A 24 -8.71 19.86 2.63
CA ALA A 24 -8.07 19.32 3.83
C ALA A 24 -8.21 17.79 3.91
N VAL A 25 -9.39 17.26 3.55
CA VAL A 25 -9.63 15.81 3.48
C VAL A 25 -8.79 15.18 2.37
N SER A 26 -8.70 15.81 1.19
CA SER A 26 -7.88 15.32 0.09
C SER A 26 -6.39 15.32 0.45
N ALA A 27 -5.89 16.36 1.12
CA ALA A 27 -4.50 16.42 1.56
C ALA A 27 -4.18 15.35 2.61
N LEU A 28 -5.06 15.14 3.59
CA LEU A 28 -4.92 14.07 4.57
C LEU A 28 -4.92 12.68 3.91
N VAL A 29 -5.83 12.43 2.96
CA VAL A 29 -5.92 11.15 2.24
C VAL A 29 -4.67 10.89 1.38
N THR A 30 -4.07 11.90 0.77
CA THR A 30 -2.82 11.74 0.01
C THR A 30 -1.64 11.38 0.92
N ASN A 31 -1.48 12.07 2.05
CA ASN A 31 -0.41 11.76 3.02
C ASN A 31 -0.62 10.37 3.65
N LEU A 32 -1.87 9.98 3.91
CA LEU A 32 -2.20 8.65 4.41
C LEU A 32 -1.98 7.54 3.37
N ARG A 33 -2.00 7.85 2.07
CA ARG A 33 -1.64 6.88 1.02
C ARG A 33 -0.14 6.67 0.94
N GLU A 34 0.65 7.73 1.09
CA GLU A 34 2.11 7.67 1.03
C GLU A 34 2.72 7.00 2.27
N TYR A 35 2.22 7.33 3.46
CA TYR A 35 2.73 6.78 4.73
C TYR A 35 1.84 5.69 5.33
N GLY A 36 0.69 5.37 4.73
CA GLY A 36 -0.30 4.46 5.30
C GLY A 36 0.23 3.06 5.56
N LEU A 37 1.09 2.54 4.70
CA LEU A 37 1.71 1.23 4.90
C LEU A 37 2.59 1.21 6.15
N ILE A 38 3.45 2.22 6.31
CA ILE A 38 4.34 2.34 7.47
C ILE A 38 3.53 2.59 8.74
N LEU A 39 2.52 3.46 8.69
CA LEU A 39 1.63 3.72 9.81
C LEU A 39 0.87 2.44 10.23
N ALA A 40 0.35 1.68 9.26
CA ALA A 40 -0.33 0.42 9.50
C ALA A 40 0.61 -0.63 10.10
N LEU A 41 1.85 -0.72 9.60
CA LEU A 41 2.88 -1.61 10.15
C LEU A 41 3.15 -1.27 11.61
N ILE A 42 3.40 0.00 11.93
CA ILE A 42 3.65 0.45 13.32
C ILE A 42 2.46 0.14 14.21
N ALA A 43 1.24 0.43 13.75
CA ALA A 43 0.01 0.17 14.51
C ALA A 43 -0.13 -1.33 14.86
N ILE A 44 0.10 -2.21 13.88
CA ILE A 44 0.05 -3.67 14.07
C ILE A 44 1.20 -4.15 14.98
N MET A 45 2.40 -3.59 14.84
CA MET A 45 3.53 -3.92 15.72
C MET A 45 3.23 -3.57 17.18
N VAL A 46 2.68 -2.38 17.46
CA VAL A 46 2.29 -1.95 18.81
C VAL A 46 1.16 -2.82 19.35
N PHE A 47 0.16 -3.11 18.53
CA PHE A 47 -0.96 -3.99 18.87
C PHE A 47 -0.47 -5.38 19.31
N PHE A 48 0.33 -6.06 18.49
CA PHE A 48 0.88 -7.37 18.84
C PHE A 48 1.88 -7.32 19.99
N GLN A 49 2.67 -6.24 20.11
CA GLN A 49 3.57 -6.07 21.24
C GLN A 49 2.80 -6.00 22.57
N TYR A 50 1.67 -5.27 22.61
CA TYR A 50 0.84 -5.17 23.80
C TYR A 50 0.07 -6.48 24.06
N THR A 51 -0.64 -7.01 23.07
CA THR A 51 -1.49 -8.20 23.21
C THR A 51 -0.68 -9.47 23.48
N THR A 52 0.54 -9.59 22.94
CA THR A 52 1.42 -10.76 23.14
C THR A 52 2.42 -10.57 24.28
N SER A 53 2.19 -9.61 25.18
CA SER A 53 3.03 -9.36 26.37
C SER A 53 4.52 -9.23 26.04
N GLY A 54 4.80 -8.48 24.99
CA GLY A 54 6.15 -8.16 24.53
C GLY A 54 6.89 -9.24 23.76
N THR A 55 6.18 -10.28 23.31
CA THR A 55 6.78 -11.43 22.64
C THR A 55 7.29 -11.11 21.23
N LEU A 56 6.76 -10.09 20.54
CA LEU A 56 7.19 -9.70 19.19
C LEU A 56 8.67 -9.31 19.13
N PHE A 57 9.13 -8.46 20.07
CA PHE A 57 10.54 -8.03 20.13
C PHE A 57 11.47 -8.97 20.91
N LYS A 58 11.01 -10.15 21.33
CA LYS A 58 11.91 -11.14 21.96
C LYS A 58 12.98 -11.57 20.94
N PRO A 59 14.24 -11.77 21.37
CA PRO A 59 15.33 -12.16 20.48
C PRO A 59 14.99 -13.37 19.60
N VAL A 60 14.31 -14.37 20.18
CA VAL A 60 13.88 -15.58 19.47
C VAL A 60 12.91 -15.27 18.33
N ASN A 61 11.92 -14.40 18.56
CA ASN A 61 10.94 -14.08 17.50
C ASN A 61 11.52 -13.16 16.45
N LEU A 62 12.38 -12.22 16.85
CA LEU A 62 13.09 -11.37 15.90
C LEU A 62 14.05 -12.20 15.04
N SER A 63 14.81 -13.13 15.64
CA SER A 63 15.68 -14.03 14.90
C SER A 63 14.88 -14.96 14.00
N ASN A 64 13.72 -15.46 14.44
CA ASN A 64 12.86 -16.32 13.62
C ASN A 64 12.28 -15.55 12.43
N LEU A 65 11.82 -14.32 12.64
CA LEU A 65 11.30 -13.47 11.56
C LEU A 65 12.38 -13.20 10.52
N VAL A 66 13.60 -12.87 10.96
CA VAL A 66 14.75 -12.71 10.06
C VAL A 66 15.05 -14.03 9.35
N GLN A 67 15.22 -15.14 10.07
CA GLN A 67 15.55 -16.45 9.48
C GLN A 67 14.51 -16.92 8.45
N GLN A 68 13.22 -16.71 8.71
CA GLN A 68 12.13 -17.05 7.77
C GLN A 68 12.20 -16.20 6.50
N ASN A 69 12.51 -14.90 6.60
CA ASN A 69 12.63 -14.02 5.44
C ASN A 69 14.01 -14.12 4.75
N SER A 70 15.05 -14.58 5.47
CA SER A 70 16.40 -14.75 4.95
C SER A 70 16.44 -15.71 3.76
N PHE A 71 15.56 -16.72 3.72
CA PHE A 71 15.44 -17.62 2.57
C PHE A 71 15.22 -16.86 1.26
N ILE A 72 14.24 -15.96 1.23
CA ILE A 72 13.92 -15.14 0.05
C ILE A 72 15.09 -14.20 -0.29
N ILE A 73 15.70 -13.58 0.73
CA ILE A 73 16.81 -12.64 0.55
C ILE A 73 18.03 -13.34 -0.09
N VAL A 74 18.41 -14.50 0.45
CA VAL A 74 19.56 -15.28 -0.07
C VAL A 74 19.31 -15.72 -1.50
N MET A 75 18.10 -16.18 -1.83
CA MET A 75 17.75 -16.56 -3.20
C MET A 75 17.76 -15.38 -4.17
N ALA A 76 17.21 -14.23 -3.77
CA ALA A 76 17.23 -13.03 -4.58
C ALA A 76 18.67 -12.54 -4.84
N LEU A 77 19.55 -12.59 -3.84
CA LEU A 77 20.97 -12.29 -3.99
C LEU A 77 21.67 -13.29 -4.93
N GLY A 78 21.31 -14.58 -4.85
CA GLY A 78 21.82 -15.60 -5.78
C GLY A 78 21.43 -15.31 -7.23
N MET A 79 20.16 -14.99 -7.48
CA MET A 79 19.68 -14.61 -8.82
C MET A 79 20.33 -13.31 -9.32
N LEU A 80 20.59 -12.35 -8.43
CA LEU A 80 21.27 -11.10 -8.79
C LEU A 80 22.67 -11.37 -9.37
N LEU A 81 23.47 -12.24 -8.74
CA LEU A 81 24.83 -12.57 -9.20
C LEU A 81 24.82 -13.29 -10.57
N VAL A 82 23.83 -14.15 -10.79
CA VAL A 82 23.64 -14.90 -12.03
C VAL A 82 23.33 -13.94 -13.19
N ILE A 83 22.38 -13.00 -12.99
CA ILE A 83 22.03 -11.98 -13.98
C ILE A 83 23.21 -11.06 -14.31
N VAL A 84 23.96 -10.61 -13.29
CA VAL A 84 25.15 -9.76 -13.48
C VAL A 84 26.23 -10.49 -14.30
N SER A 85 26.32 -11.81 -14.17
CA SER A 85 27.26 -12.65 -14.91
C SER A 85 26.81 -12.94 -16.36
N GLY A 86 25.69 -12.38 -16.82
CA GLY A 86 25.18 -12.54 -18.19
C GLY A 86 24.46 -13.86 -18.45
N HIS A 87 24.21 -14.65 -17.40
CA HIS A 87 23.47 -15.89 -17.48
C HIS A 87 22.10 -15.64 -16.84
N ILE A 88 20.99 -15.87 -17.55
CA ILE A 88 19.64 -15.69 -16.98
C ILE A 88 19.16 -17.06 -16.49
N ASP A 89 19.76 -17.57 -15.42
CA ASP A 89 19.33 -18.84 -14.82
C ASP A 89 18.37 -18.59 -13.65
N LEU A 90 17.12 -19.03 -13.84
CA LEU A 90 16.03 -18.94 -12.86
C LEU A 90 15.89 -20.23 -12.02
N SER A 91 16.80 -21.21 -12.17
CA SER A 91 16.71 -22.54 -11.55
C SER A 91 16.50 -22.52 -10.04
N VAL A 92 17.14 -21.61 -9.31
CA VAL A 92 16.93 -21.42 -7.86
C VAL A 92 15.50 -20.99 -7.51
N GLY A 93 14.83 -20.26 -8.40
CA GLY A 93 13.43 -19.83 -8.24
C GLY A 93 12.43 -20.96 -8.48
N SER A 94 12.71 -21.86 -9.42
CA SER A 94 11.86 -23.04 -9.62
C SER A 94 12.01 -24.05 -8.48
N VAL A 95 13.22 -24.22 -7.92
CA VAL A 95 13.43 -25.05 -6.73
C VAL A 95 12.68 -24.44 -5.53
N ALA A 96 12.78 -23.13 -5.35
CA ALA A 96 12.05 -22.40 -4.32
C ALA A 96 10.52 -22.54 -4.38
N GLY A 97 9.96 -22.61 -5.60
CA GLY A 97 8.52 -22.78 -5.79
C GLY A 97 8.02 -24.21 -5.55
N PHE A 98 8.94 -25.17 -5.40
CA PHE A 98 8.61 -26.58 -5.14
C PHE A 98 8.67 -26.95 -3.65
N ILE A 99 9.36 -26.15 -2.82
CA ILE A 99 9.45 -26.27 -1.36
C ILE A 99 8.37 -25.43 -0.68
#